data_AF-A0A6F8TI43-F1
#
_entry.id   AF-A0A6F8TI43-F1
#
_cell.length_a   1.000
_cell.length_b   1.000
_cell.length_c   1.000
_cell.angle_alpha   90.00
_cell.angle_beta   90.00
_cell.angle_gamma   90.00
#
_symmetry.space_group_name_H-M   'P 1'
#
loop_
_entity.id
_entity.type
_entity.pdbx_description
1 polymer ?
#
loop_
_entity_poly.entity_id
_entity_poly.type
_entity_poly.pdbx_seq_one_letter_code
_entity_poly.pdbx_strand_id
1 'polypeptide(L)'
;MAAVYVPIFIALGIIAIFSIIYFSILGTLSGFSSNSVIFGIFMMYAIIGLFIYPLIAARLFITTWNNTTVGNSQFKTDCNQWRFAWIVASNWVVKILTLGLMSAWAAVRIHKYQVESMSLILLDDPDKMMNLAQQEQSALAEEISDIFDIDISL
;
A
#
# COMPACT_ATOMS: atom_id res chain seq x y z
N MET A 1 5.69 10.70 -11.42
CA MET A 1 6.97 11.03 -10.75
C MET A 1 6.80 11.58 -9.34
N ALA A 2 5.95 12.60 -9.09
CA ALA A 2 5.74 13.17 -7.75
C ALA A 2 5.28 12.17 -6.67
N ALA A 3 4.62 11.08 -7.07
CA ALA A 3 4.15 10.01 -6.17
C ALA A 3 5.28 9.33 -5.37
N VAL A 4 6.50 9.28 -5.91
CA VAL A 4 7.66 8.62 -5.29
C VAL A 4 8.55 9.62 -4.57
N TYR A 5 8.72 10.83 -5.10
CA TYR A 5 9.57 11.85 -4.46
C TYR A 5 8.98 12.37 -3.15
N VAL A 6 7.66 12.58 -3.07
CA VAL A 6 7.01 13.08 -1.84
C VAL A 6 7.26 12.17 -0.62
N PRO A 7 7.03 10.85 -0.67
CA PRO A 7 7.32 9.98 0.47
C PRO A 7 8.81 9.91 0.80
N ILE A 8 9.70 10.01 -0.20
CA ILE A 8 11.16 10.06 0.03
C ILE A 8 11.56 11.33 0.78
N PHE A 9 11.04 12.49 0.39
CA PHE A 9 11.32 13.76 1.10
C PHE A 9 10.78 13.75 2.52
N ILE A 10 9.57 13.21 2.74
CA ILE A 10 9.00 13.05 4.08
C ILE A 10 9.89 12.11 4.92
N ALA A 11 10.37 11.01 4.33
CA ALA A 11 11.28 10.10 5.00
C ALA A 11 12.59 10.77 5.43
N LEU A 12 13.21 11.55 4.54
CA LEU A 12 14.42 12.32 4.87
C LEU A 12 14.17 13.29 6.03
N GLY A 13 13.01 13.95 6.06
CA GLY A 13 12.61 14.81 7.18
C GLY A 13 12.48 14.05 8.50
N ILE A 14 11.82 12.88 8.49
CA ILE A 14 11.68 12.01 9.67
C ILE A 14 13.04 11.52 10.16
N ILE A 15 13.93 11.15 9.25
CA ILE A 15 15.31 10.72 9.56
C ILE A 15 16.08 11.84 10.25
N ALA A 16 16.03 13.06 9.71
CA ALA A 16 16.70 14.21 10.30
C ALA A 16 16.16 14.51 11.71
N ILE A 17 14.84 14.51 11.88
CA ILE A 17 14.21 14.76 13.19
C ILE A 17 14.57 13.65 14.19
N PHE A 18 14.45 12.39 13.80
CA PHE A 18 14.74 11.25 14.67
C PHE A 18 16.21 11.24 15.09
N SER A 19 17.14 11.47 14.17
CA SER A 19 18.57 11.51 14.48
C SER A 19 18.90 12.64 15.45
N ILE A 20 18.38 13.85 15.23
CA ILE A 20 18.59 14.98 16.16
C ILE A 20 18.08 14.64 17.56
N ILE A 21 16.85 14.12 17.66
CA ILE A 21 16.25 13.75 18.95
C ILE A 21 17.06 12.63 19.63
N TYR A 22 17.39 11.57 18.88
CA TYR A 22 18.08 10.41 19.40
C TYR A 22 19.48 10.75 19.93
N PHE A 23 20.28 11.50 19.16
CA PHE A 23 21.61 11.93 19.57
C PHE A 23 21.57 12.95 20.72
N SER A 24 20.56 13.83 20.78
CA SER A 24 20.41 14.80 21.88
C SER A 24 20.06 14.12 23.22
N ILE A 25 19.17 13.12 23.18
CA ILE A 25 18.78 12.35 24.37
C ILE A 25 19.94 11.48 24.85
N LEU A 26 20.62 10.77 23.94
CA LEU A 26 21.77 9.94 24.30
C LEU A 26 22.93 10.75 24.88
N GLY A 27 23.24 11.90 24.29
CA GLY A 27 24.34 12.75 24.74
C GLY A 27 24.14 13.29 26.16
N THR A 28 22.89 13.44 26.60
CA THR A 28 22.55 13.95 27.94
C THR A 28 22.41 12.85 29.00
N LEU A 29 21.90 11.67 28.64
CA LEU A 29 21.60 10.60 29.61
C LEU A 29 22.73 9.58 29.81
N SER A 30 23.38 9.14 28.73
CA SER A 30 24.23 7.94 28.76
C SER A 30 25.60 8.12 28.11
N GLY A 31 25.85 9.27 27.48
CA GLY A 31 27.02 9.48 26.64
C GLY A 31 26.96 8.66 25.34
N PHE A 32 27.92 8.93 24.45
CA PHE A 32 28.04 8.23 23.18
C PHE A 32 28.87 6.96 23.36
N SER A 33 28.23 5.80 23.28
CA SER A 33 28.89 4.50 23.25
C SER A 33 28.73 3.88 21.86
N SER A 34 29.65 3.01 21.45
CA SER A 34 29.51 2.30 20.16
C SER A 34 28.21 1.49 20.10
N ASN A 35 27.78 0.88 21.21
CA ASN A 35 26.55 0.09 21.29
C ASN A 35 25.29 0.95 21.12
N SER A 36 25.26 2.15 21.70
CA SER A 36 24.11 3.05 21.54
C SER A 36 24.00 3.59 20.12
N VAL A 37 25.11 3.88 19.44
CA VAL A 37 25.09 4.28 18.02
C VAL A 37 24.55 3.15 17.14
N ILE A 38 25.00 1.91 17.34
CA ILE A 38 24.52 0.74 16.58
C ILE A 38 23.01 0.56 16.78
N PHE A 39 22.53 0.61 18.02
CA PHE A 39 21.10 0.49 18.32
C PHE A 39 20.27 1.58 17.63
N GLY A 40 20.76 2.82 17.61
CA GLY A 40 20.12 3.94 16.91
C GLY A 40 19.97 3.71 15.41
N ILE A 41 20.99 3.14 14.77
CA ILE A 41 20.95 2.81 13.34
C ILE A 41 19.89 1.74 13.05
N PHE A 42 19.83 0.68 13.86
CA PHE A 42 18.79 -0.35 13.71
C PHE A 42 17.38 0.22 13.90
N MET A 43 17.18 1.06 14.92
CA MET A 43 15.91 1.73 15.17
C MET A 43 15.50 2.63 14.00
N MET A 44 16.47 3.38 13.45
CA MET A 44 16.26 4.20 12.25
C MET A 44 15.78 3.37 11.06
N TYR A 45 16.45 2.26 10.75
CA TYR A 45 16.03 1.37 9.66
C TYR A 45 14.63 0.80 9.88
N ALA A 46 14.28 0.43 11.11
CA ALA A 46 12.95 -0.06 11.46
C ALA A 46 11.86 1.01 11.22
N ILE A 47 12.11 2.25 11.65
CA ILE A 47 11.17 3.37 11.45
C ILE A 47 11.00 3.67 9.97
N ILE A 48 12.09 3.72 9.21
CA ILE A 48 12.09 3.93 7.76
C ILE A 48 11.21 2.88 7.08
N GLY A 49 11.47 1.59 7.35
CA GLY A 49 10.69 0.49 6.76
C GLY A 49 9.21 0.56 7.12
N LEU A 50 8.89 0.92 8.36
CA LEU A 50 7.52 0.97 8.86
C LEU A 50 6.70 2.11 8.26
N PHE A 51 7.31 3.28 7.97
CA PHE A 51 6.58 4.45 7.47
C PHE A 51 6.67 4.67 5.95
N ILE A 52 7.80 4.34 5.32
CA ILE A 52 7.97 4.58 3.88
C ILE A 52 7.10 3.64 3.07
N TYR A 53 7.13 2.35 3.40
CA TYR A 53 6.38 1.33 2.68
C TYR A 53 4.88 1.65 2.59
N PRO A 54 4.16 1.95 3.70
CA PRO A 54 2.74 2.31 3.63
C PRO A 54 2.46 3.59 2.84
N LEU A 55 3.31 4.60 2.95
CA LEU A 55 3.11 5.87 2.25
C LEU A 55 3.27 5.71 0.73
N ILE A 56 4.27 4.95 0.30
CA ILE A 56 4.46 4.62 -1.12
C ILE A 56 3.27 3.80 -1.62
N ALA A 57 2.88 2.74 -0.90
CA ALA A 57 1.75 1.89 -1.30
C ALA A 57 0.43 2.70 -1.42
N ALA A 58 0.16 3.60 -0.46
CA ALA A 58 -1.01 4.48 -0.50
C ALA A 58 -0.99 5.38 -1.75
N ARG A 59 0.14 6.04 -2.00
CA ARG A 59 0.29 6.97 -3.12
C ARG A 59 0.16 6.26 -4.45
N LEU A 60 0.80 5.10 -4.59
CA LEU A 60 0.76 4.29 -5.80
C LEU A 60 -0.67 3.85 -6.10
N PHE A 61 -1.40 3.37 -5.10
CA PHE A 61 -2.82 3.02 -5.23
C PHE A 61 -3.68 4.21 -5.69
N ILE A 62 -3.56 5.38 -5.04
CA ILE A 62 -4.31 6.59 -5.38
C ILE A 62 -3.99 7.05 -6.81
N THR A 63 -2.71 7.05 -7.21
CA THR A 63 -2.32 7.52 -8.53
C THR A 63 -2.68 6.55 -9.65
N THR A 64 -2.64 5.25 -9.39
CA THR A 64 -3.05 4.26 -10.38
C THR A 64 -4.55 4.41 -10.62
N TRP A 65 -5.37 4.37 -9.57
CA TRP A 65 -6.82 4.39 -9.78
C TRP A 65 -7.40 5.71 -10.28
N ASN A 66 -6.84 6.86 -9.88
CA ASN A 66 -7.32 8.14 -10.41
C ASN A 66 -6.99 8.36 -11.89
N ASN A 67 -6.01 7.63 -12.44
CA ASN A 67 -5.65 7.72 -13.85
C ASN A 67 -6.21 6.55 -14.69
N THR A 68 -6.95 5.62 -14.08
CA THR A 68 -7.59 4.55 -14.84
C THR A 68 -8.97 4.98 -15.32
N THR A 69 -9.18 4.91 -16.63
CA THR A 69 -10.46 5.17 -17.29
C THR A 69 -10.94 3.91 -17.98
N VAL A 70 -12.24 3.62 -17.90
CA VAL A 70 -12.89 2.53 -18.65
C VAL A 70 -13.94 3.16 -19.56
N GLY A 71 -13.70 3.10 -20.87
CA GLY A 71 -14.48 3.87 -21.86
C GLY A 71 -14.40 5.37 -21.57
N ASN A 72 -15.56 6.04 -21.48
CA ASN A 72 -15.63 7.45 -21.06
C ASN A 72 -15.75 7.63 -19.53
N SER A 73 -15.82 6.53 -18.76
CA SER A 73 -16.05 6.55 -17.32
C SER A 73 -14.72 6.52 -16.55
N GLN A 74 -14.57 7.38 -15.54
CA GLN A 74 -13.34 7.52 -14.77
C GLN A 74 -13.49 6.90 -13.37
N PHE A 75 -12.50 6.12 -12.94
CA PHE A 75 -12.39 5.73 -11.54
C PHE A 75 -11.86 6.91 -10.73
N LYS A 76 -12.57 7.25 -9.65
CA LYS A 76 -12.13 8.27 -8.70
C LYS A 76 -11.94 7.64 -7.33
N THR A 77 -10.84 7.97 -6.70
CA THR A 77 -10.49 7.45 -5.39
C THR A 77 -10.34 8.61 -4.41
N ASP A 78 -11.32 8.77 -3.51
CA ASP A 78 -11.27 9.71 -2.38
C ASP A 78 -10.55 9.09 -1.16
N CYS A 79 -9.56 8.24 -1.42
CA CYS A 79 -8.78 7.60 -0.38
C CYS A 79 -7.89 8.63 0.32
N ASN A 80 -8.06 8.75 1.64
CA ASN A 80 -7.20 9.58 2.45
C ASN A 80 -5.86 8.87 2.65
N GLN A 81 -4.80 9.41 2.04
CA GLN A 81 -3.43 8.90 2.12
C GLN A 81 -2.97 8.60 3.57
N TRP A 82 -3.36 9.44 4.54
CA TRP A 82 -2.97 9.30 5.94
C TRP A 82 -3.73 8.15 6.61
N ARG A 83 -5.02 8.00 6.31
CA ARG A 83 -5.84 6.92 6.84
C ARG A 83 -5.39 5.57 6.27
N PHE A 84 -5.05 5.50 4.98
CA PHE A 84 -4.47 4.31 4.37
C PHE A 84 -3.13 3.94 5.03
N ALA A 85 -2.22 4.91 5.15
CA ALA A 85 -0.92 4.68 5.77
C ALA A 85 -1.05 4.23 7.24
N TRP A 86 -1.99 4.80 7.99
CA TRP A 86 -2.29 4.39 9.37
C TRP A 86 -2.84 2.96 9.45
N ILE A 87 -3.73 2.57 8.54
CA ILE A 87 -4.23 1.18 8.48
C ILE A 87 -3.08 0.21 8.25
N VAL A 88 -2.20 0.49 7.28
CA VAL A 88 -1.05 -0.37 7.00
C VAL A 88 -0.06 -0.40 8.18
N ALA A 89 0.24 0.75 8.79
CA ALA A 89 1.12 0.81 9.96
C ALA A 89 0.55 0.00 11.14
N SER A 90 -0.74 0.17 11.46
CA SER A 90 -1.40 -0.61 12.51
C SER A 90 -1.42 -2.12 12.20
N ASN A 91 -1.61 -2.49 10.93
CA ASN A 91 -1.53 -3.88 10.50
C ASN A 91 -0.13 -4.48 10.69
N TRP A 92 0.93 -3.69 10.47
CA TRP A 92 2.31 -4.11 10.75
C TRP A 92 2.53 -4.36 12.24
N VAL A 93 2.07 -3.45 13.10
CA VAL A 93 2.15 -3.62 14.56
C VAL A 93 1.42 -4.88 15.00
N VAL A 94 0.19 -5.09 14.51
CA VAL A 94 -0.61 -6.29 14.83
C VAL A 94 0.08 -7.57 14.36
N LYS A 95 0.66 -7.60 13.15
CA LYS A 95 1.42 -8.75 12.67
C LYS A 95 2.64 -9.03 13.56
N ILE A 96 3.38 -8.01 13.98
CA ILE A 96 4.54 -8.19 14.85
C ILE A 96 4.11 -8.74 16.22
N LEU A 97 3.07 -8.15 16.84
CA LEU A 97 2.55 -8.58 18.13
C LEU A 97 2.00 -10.01 18.13
N THR A 98 1.46 -10.44 16.99
CA THR A 98 0.87 -11.78 16.84
C THR A 98 1.78 -12.78 16.15
N LEU A 99 3.07 -12.46 15.97
CA LEU A 99 4.04 -13.29 15.25
C LEU A 99 3.54 -13.72 13.85
N GLY A 100 2.76 -12.85 13.20
CA GLY A 100 2.24 -13.05 11.85
C GLY A 100 0.87 -13.74 11.76
N LEU A 101 0.28 -14.19 12.87
CA LEU A 101 -1.01 -14.90 12.86
C LEU A 101 -2.16 -14.04 12.29
N MET A 102 -2.17 -12.74 12.58
CA MET A 102 -3.21 -11.82 12.08
C MET A 102 -2.92 -11.25 10.68
N SER A 103 -2.03 -11.87 9.91
CA SER A 103 -1.74 -11.46 8.53
C SER A 103 -2.98 -11.51 7.62
N ALA A 104 -3.80 -12.56 7.72
CA ALA A 104 -5.04 -12.68 6.97
C ALA A 104 -6.05 -11.56 7.30
N TRP A 105 -6.23 -11.24 8.59
CA TRP A 105 -7.09 -10.15 9.04
C TRP A 105 -6.61 -8.79 8.50
N ALA A 106 -5.29 -8.55 8.54
CA ALA A 106 -4.69 -7.34 7.99
C ALA A 106 -4.97 -7.19 6.49
N ALA A 107 -4.93 -8.30 5.72
CA ALA A 107 -5.24 -8.30 4.29
C ALA A 107 -6.72 -7.95 4.03
N VAL A 108 -7.66 -8.52 4.79
CA VAL A 108 -9.08 -8.17 4.64
C VAL A 108 -9.32 -6.69 4.95
N ARG A 109 -8.71 -6.17 6.02
CA ARG A 109 -8.90 -4.77 6.44
C ARG A 109 -8.40 -3.76 5.40
N ILE A 110 -7.26 -4.03 4.76
CA ILE A 110 -6.73 -3.12 3.73
C ILE A 110 -7.60 -3.14 2.47
N HIS A 111 -8.04 -4.32 2.03
CA HIS A 111 -8.89 -4.44 0.84
C HIS A 111 -10.28 -3.85 1.07
N LYS A 112 -10.87 -4.06 2.25
CA LYS A 112 -12.12 -3.40 2.61
C LYS A 112 -12.01 -1.88 2.50
N TYR A 113 -10.94 -1.29 3.04
CA TYR A 113 -10.74 0.16 2.95
C TYR A 113 -10.51 0.65 1.52
N GLN A 114 -9.80 -0.13 0.70
CA GLN A 114 -9.60 0.19 -0.72
C GLN A 114 -10.94 0.24 -1.46
N VAL A 115 -11.77 -0.80 -1.30
CA VAL A 115 -13.09 -0.89 -1.96
C VAL A 115 -14.01 0.23 -1.49
N GLU A 116 -14.07 0.51 -0.19
CA GLU A 116 -14.89 1.59 0.36
C GLU A 116 -14.44 3.00 -0.10
N SER A 117 -13.16 3.15 -0.47
CA SER A 117 -12.60 4.45 -0.87
C SER A 117 -12.60 4.67 -2.38
N MET A 118 -13.00 3.68 -3.17
CA MET A 118 -13.11 3.75 -4.63
C MET A 118 -14.56 4.04 -5.02
N SER A 119 -14.74 5.03 -5.90
CA SER A 119 -16.02 5.28 -6.56
C SER A 119 -15.81 5.30 -8.08
N LEU A 120 -16.77 4.72 -8.80
CA LEU A 120 -16.81 4.76 -10.25
C LEU A 120 -17.77 5.87 -10.66
N ILE A 121 -17.29 6.84 -11.43
CA ILE A 121 -18.15 7.86 -12.05
C ILE A 121 -18.50 7.35 -13.45
N LEU A 122 -19.70 6.79 -13.60
CA LEU A 122 -20.21 6.35 -14.89
C LEU A 122 -20.69 7.56 -15.71
N LEU A 123 -20.10 7.74 -16.88
CA LEU A 123 -20.53 8.70 -17.90
C LEU A 123 -21.22 8.02 -19.08
N ASP A 124 -20.99 6.72 -19.26
CA ASP A 124 -21.65 5.88 -20.26
C ASP A 124 -22.88 5.15 -19.69
N ASP A 125 -23.78 4.73 -20.59
CA ASP A 125 -24.97 3.94 -20.26
C ASP A 125 -24.57 2.59 -19.63
N PRO A 126 -25.00 2.28 -18.39
CA PRO A 126 -24.60 1.07 -17.66
C PRO A 126 -24.91 -0.23 -18.40
N ASP A 127 -25.97 -0.25 -19.22
CA ASP A 127 -26.33 -1.45 -19.99
C ASP A 127 -25.30 -1.76 -21.09
N LYS A 128 -24.70 -0.73 -21.71
CA LYS A 128 -23.65 -0.94 -22.72
C LYS A 128 -22.35 -1.45 -22.10
N MET A 129 -22.01 -0.99 -20.89
CA MET A 129 -20.85 -1.47 -20.15
C MET A 129 -21.03 -2.93 -19.70
N MET A 130 -22.22 -3.30 -19.23
CA MET A 130 -22.54 -4.69 -18.87
C MET A 130 -22.42 -5.65 -20.06
N ASN A 131 -22.90 -5.22 -21.24
CA ASN A 131 -22.79 -6.00 -22.46
C ASN A 131 -21.34 -6.21 -22.92
N LEU A 132 -20.48 -5.18 -22.79
CA LEU A 132 -19.04 -5.31 -23.11
C LEU A 132 -18.32 -6.27 -22.14
N ALA A 133 -18.61 -6.18 -20.84
CA ALA A 133 -18.01 -7.06 -19.83
C ALA A 133 -18.42 -8.54 -20.01
N GLN A 134 -19.66 -8.79 -20.42
CA GLN A 134 -20.14 -10.15 -20.73
C GLN A 134 -19.47 -10.75 -21.97
N GLN A 135 -19.07 -9.92 -22.94
CA GLN A 135 -18.42 -10.39 -24.16
C GLN A 135 -16.97 -10.85 -23.90
N GLU A 136 -16.23 -10.18 -23.01
CA GLU A 136 -14.88 -10.61 -22.59
C GLU A 136 -14.87 -11.89 -21.76
N GLN A 137 -15.93 -12.17 -21.00
CA GLN A 137 -16.04 -13.39 -20.20
C GLN A 137 -16.02 -14.66 -21.07
N SER A 138 -16.54 -14.59 -22.30
CA SER A 138 -16.48 -15.71 -23.26
C SER A 138 -15.03 -16.02 -23.67
N ALA A 139 -14.21 -15.00 -23.93
CA ALA A 139 -12.83 -15.18 -24.38
C ALA A 139 -11.89 -15.65 -23.25
N LEU A 140 -12.07 -15.14 -22.03
CA LEU A 140 -11.29 -15.61 -20.86
C LEU A 140 -11.67 -17.03 -20.45
N ALA A 141 -12.96 -17.40 -20.55
CA ALA A 141 -13.40 -18.76 -20.26
C ALA A 141 -12.87 -19.76 -21.30
N GLU A 142 -12.76 -19.35 -22.57
CA GLU A 142 -12.19 -20.15 -23.65
C GLU A 142 -10.68 -20.40 -23.44
N GLU A 143 -9.90 -19.38 -23.07
CA GLU A 143 -8.47 -19.52 -22.68
C GLU A 143 -8.27 -20.39 -21.43
N ILE A 144 -9.08 -20.21 -20.38
CA ILE A 144 -9.02 -21.07 -19.20
C ILE A 144 -9.38 -22.51 -19.58
N SER A 145 -10.38 -22.71 -20.43
CA SER A 145 -10.76 -24.04 -20.93
C SER A 145 -9.61 -24.71 -21.68
N ASP A 146 -8.86 -23.96 -22.50
CA ASP A 146 -7.72 -24.48 -23.27
C ASP A 146 -6.56 -24.89 -22.34
N ILE A 147 -6.27 -24.11 -21.29
CA ILE A 147 -5.27 -24.47 -20.27
C ILE A 147 -5.68 -25.72 -19.49
N PHE A 148 -6.97 -25.86 -19.15
CA PHE A 148 -7.46 -27.06 -18.49
C PHE A 148 -7.37 -28.29 -19.41
N ASP A 149 -7.58 -28.16 -20.72
CA ASP A 149 -7.49 -29.28 -21.66
C ASP A 149 -6.05 -29.83 -21.81
N ILE A 150 -5.03 -28.99 -21.58
CA ILE A 150 -3.61 -29.36 -21.70
C ILE A 150 -3.14 -30.31 -20.58
N ASP A 151 -3.74 -30.26 -19.39
CA ASP A 151 -3.24 -30.98 -18.21
C ASP A 151 -4.09 -32.19 -17.77
N ILE A 152 -5.29 -32.44 -18.35
CA ILE A 152 -6.17 -33.57 -17.93
C ILE A 152 -5.97 -34.82 -18.81
N SER A 153 -5.07 -34.79 -19.80
CA SER A 153 -4.83 -35.89 -20.74
C SER A 153 -3.66 -36.84 -20.36
N LEU A 154 -3.07 -36.73 -19.16
CA LEU A 154 -1.92 -37.55 -18.72
C LEU A 154 -2.20 -38.35 -17.44
#